data_AF-A0A0B4XRI4-F1
#
_entry.id   AF-A0A0B4XRI4-F1
#
_cell.length_a   1.000
_cell.length_b   1.000
_cell.length_c   1.000
_cell.angle_alpha   90.00
_cell.angle_beta   90.00
_cell.angle_gamma   90.00
#
_symmetry.space_group_name_H-M   'P 1'
#
loop_
_entity.id
_entity.type
_entity.pdbx_description
1 polymer ?
#
loop_
_entity_poly.entity_id
_entity_poly.type
_entity_poly.pdbx_seq_one_letter_code
_entity_poly.pdbx_strand_id
1 'polypeptide(L)'
;MDQKNFETLAVIGEAYSAKEGYALFGRYCLHKEAGLNKAAISAIREFVVHARGKPVSAQREVALELVQLGYSNQRAHQLLPHPLREYLKEVFQQWSEEAPESATPLKWLGYASRDVRFHHKALAIDPDDPVCIIEVATSCLNYVYYQAHHLSESFFIGDPDESRKTLAKVDEWLARLPPSPKKEALQSEVAYFNHLVGCWEEYTGQDAKETFPQWCADREKDIRFSSVYYYEK
;
A
#
# COMPACT_ATOMS: atom_id res chain seq x y z
N MET A 1 -4.49 21.08 0.81
CA MET A 1 -3.19 20.90 1.49
C MET A 1 -3.52 20.51 2.92
N ASP A 2 -3.60 19.21 3.21
CA ASP A 2 -3.82 18.69 4.56
C ASP A 2 -2.52 18.00 4.97
N GLN A 3 -1.62 18.77 5.60
CA GLN A 3 -0.43 18.22 6.26
C GLN A 3 -0.92 17.48 7.51
N LYS A 4 -1.32 16.22 7.36
CA LYS A 4 -1.23 15.29 8.51
C LYS A 4 0.23 15.32 8.94
N ASN A 5 0.48 15.86 10.13
CA ASN A 5 1.80 15.94 10.74
C ASN A 5 2.48 14.59 10.59
N PHE A 6 3.51 14.53 9.74
CA PHE A 6 4.30 13.33 9.60
C PHE A 6 5.11 13.18 10.88
N GLU A 7 4.77 12.17 11.69
CA GLU A 7 5.55 11.89 12.87
C GLU A 7 6.82 11.15 12.46
N THR A 8 7.97 11.72 12.80
CA THR A 8 9.25 11.04 12.65
C THR A 8 9.30 9.84 13.62
N LEU A 9 10.21 8.89 13.39
CA LEU A 9 10.41 7.80 14.36
C LEU A 9 10.82 8.34 15.74
N ALA A 10 11.42 9.52 15.81
CA ALA A 10 11.69 10.20 17.08
C ALA A 10 10.40 10.51 17.85
N VAL A 11 9.45 11.20 17.21
CA VAL A 11 8.16 11.60 17.84
C VAL A 11 7.37 10.38 18.27
N ILE A 12 7.25 9.38 17.39
CA ILE A 12 6.61 8.11 17.71
C ILE A 12 7.34 7.42 18.87
N GLY A 13 8.67 7.41 18.82
CA GLY A 13 9.51 6.81 19.85
C GLY A 13 9.27 7.41 21.23
N GLU A 14 9.25 8.74 21.34
CA GLU A 14 8.98 9.46 22.59
C GLU A 14 7.57 9.14 23.13
N ALA A 15 6.55 9.21 22.27
CA ALA A 15 5.17 8.94 22.66
C ALA A 15 4.99 7.49 23.16
N TYR A 16 5.50 6.50 22.43
CA TYR A 16 5.37 5.09 22.79
C TYR A 16 6.33 4.66 23.91
N SER A 17 7.41 5.41 24.15
CA SER A 17 8.25 5.20 25.34
C SER A 17 7.52 5.55 26.64
N ALA A 18 6.62 6.53 26.61
CA ALA A 18 5.78 6.92 27.74
C ALA A 18 4.50 6.07 27.88
N LYS A 19 4.09 5.36 26.83
CA LYS A 19 2.86 4.54 26.82
C LYS A 19 3.10 3.18 27.50
N GLU A 20 2.28 2.88 28.51
CA GLU A 20 2.36 1.63 29.26
C GLU A 20 2.25 0.41 28.32
N GLY A 21 3.17 -0.54 28.46
CA GLY A 21 3.22 -1.74 27.62
C GLY A 21 3.93 -1.57 26.27
N TYR A 22 4.32 -0.34 25.88
CA TYR A 22 4.97 -0.05 24.59
C TYR A 22 6.40 0.48 24.72
N ALA A 23 6.94 0.58 25.93
CA ALA A 23 8.26 1.18 26.17
C ALA A 23 9.39 0.57 25.30
N LEU A 24 9.37 -0.74 25.06
CA LEU A 24 10.33 -1.43 24.18
C LEU A 24 10.16 -1.07 22.70
N PHE A 25 8.91 -0.85 22.25
CA PHE A 25 8.62 -0.36 20.90
C PHE A 25 9.05 1.11 20.72
N GLY A 26 8.80 1.97 21.72
CA GLY A 26 9.32 3.34 21.73
C GLY A 26 10.85 3.38 21.63
N ARG A 27 11.54 2.55 22.43
CA ARG A 27 12.99 2.37 22.36
C ARG A 27 13.47 1.89 21.00
N TYR A 28 12.75 0.97 20.36
CA TYR A 28 13.05 0.55 18.99
C TYR A 28 13.08 1.76 18.05
N CYS A 29 12.03 2.59 18.07
CA CYS A 29 11.90 3.75 17.19
C CYS A 29 13.04 4.75 17.43
N LEU A 30 13.35 5.08 18.69
CA LEU A 30 14.44 5.99 19.06
C LEU A 30 15.82 5.46 18.64
N HIS A 31 16.09 4.17 18.88
CA HIS A 31 17.33 3.55 18.42
C HIS A 31 17.45 3.53 16.90
N LYS A 32 16.33 3.33 16.19
CA LYS A 32 16.33 3.29 14.73
C LYS A 32 16.63 4.66 14.14
N GLU A 33 16.02 5.70 14.69
CA GLU A 33 16.28 7.10 14.32
C GLU A 33 17.76 7.47 14.55
N ALA A 34 18.34 7.03 15.66
CA ALA A 34 19.75 7.26 15.99
C ALA A 34 20.75 6.39 15.18
N GLY A 35 20.28 5.57 14.23
CA GLY A 35 21.14 4.67 13.43
C GLY A 35 21.70 3.46 14.20
N LEU A 36 21.21 3.19 15.41
CA LEU A 36 21.69 2.12 16.30
C LEU A 36 21.04 0.77 15.96
N ASN A 37 21.32 0.24 14.76
CA ASN A 37 20.63 -0.92 14.19
C ASN A 37 20.60 -2.16 15.10
N LYS A 38 21.71 -2.51 15.76
CA LYS A 38 21.76 -3.69 16.66
C LYS A 38 20.86 -3.52 17.89
N ALA A 39 20.90 -2.35 18.52
CA ALA A 39 20.08 -2.03 19.68
C ALA A 39 18.59 -1.97 19.32
N ALA A 40 18.26 -1.37 18.17
CA ALA A 40 16.90 -1.35 17.64
C ALA A 40 16.37 -2.79 17.44
N ILE A 41 17.13 -3.67 16.78
CA ILE A 41 16.71 -5.05 16.55
C ILE A 41 16.52 -5.82 17.87
N SER A 42 17.37 -5.59 18.89
CA SER A 42 17.15 -6.19 20.23
C SER A 42 15.84 -5.74 20.84
N ALA A 43 15.62 -4.42 20.89
CA ALA A 43 14.43 -3.82 21.50
C ALA A 43 13.13 -4.33 20.85
N ILE A 44 13.08 -4.43 19.52
CA ILE A 44 11.86 -4.92 18.85
C ILE A 44 11.63 -6.42 19.05
N ARG A 45 12.70 -7.22 19.15
CA ARG A 45 12.57 -8.66 19.44
C ARG A 45 12.05 -8.87 20.86
N GLU A 46 12.61 -8.14 21.83
CA GLU A 46 12.14 -8.15 23.22
C GLU A 46 10.67 -7.71 23.31
N PHE A 47 10.29 -6.66 22.58
CA PHE A 47 8.91 -6.21 22.49
C PHE A 47 7.98 -7.33 21.98
N VAL A 48 8.33 -7.99 20.87
CA VAL A 48 7.52 -9.07 20.30
C VAL A 48 7.38 -10.25 21.27
N VAL A 49 8.46 -10.65 21.96
CA VAL A 49 8.40 -11.70 22.99
C VAL A 49 7.45 -11.30 24.13
N HIS A 50 7.57 -10.05 24.62
CA HIS A 50 6.69 -9.53 25.66
C HIS A 50 5.22 -9.50 25.21
N ALA A 51 4.96 -9.06 23.99
CA ALA A 51 3.61 -8.99 23.42
C ALA A 51 2.98 -10.38 23.29
N ARG A 52 3.71 -11.37 22.76
CA ARG A 52 3.24 -12.77 22.66
C ARG A 52 2.93 -13.42 24.00
N GLY A 53 3.57 -12.97 25.08
CA GLY A 53 3.32 -13.47 26.44
C GLY A 53 2.02 -12.95 27.07
N LYS A 54 1.35 -11.97 26.45
CA LYS A 54 0.09 -11.39 26.97
C LYS A 54 -1.13 -12.25 26.61
N PRO A 55 -2.26 -12.09 27.32
CA PRO A 55 -3.54 -12.68 26.91
C PRO A 55 -3.93 -12.30 25.48
N VAL A 56 -4.64 -13.19 24.78
CA VAL A 56 -5.02 -13.01 23.35
C VAL A 56 -5.73 -11.68 23.08
N SER A 57 -6.62 -11.23 23.98
CA SER A 57 -7.28 -9.92 23.85
C SER A 57 -6.27 -8.76 23.80
N ALA A 58 -5.30 -8.76 24.71
CA ALA A 58 -4.25 -7.75 24.74
C ALA A 58 -3.30 -7.84 23.52
N GLN A 59 -3.07 -9.05 22.99
CA GLN A 59 -2.31 -9.20 21.74
C GLN A 59 -3.03 -8.55 20.56
N ARG A 60 -4.36 -8.71 20.46
CA ARG A 60 -5.18 -8.07 19.42
C ARG A 60 -5.17 -6.56 19.55
N GLU A 61 -5.28 -6.02 20.77
CA GLU A 61 -5.18 -4.58 21.02
C GLU A 61 -3.83 -4.01 20.58
N VAL A 62 -2.73 -4.67 20.97
CA VAL A 62 -1.38 -4.28 20.54
C VAL A 62 -1.23 -4.35 19.02
N ALA A 63 -1.73 -5.42 18.38
CA ALA A 63 -1.64 -5.58 16.95
C ALA A 63 -2.43 -4.50 16.20
N LEU A 64 -3.64 -4.17 16.66
CA LEU A 64 -4.47 -3.11 16.09
C LEU A 64 -3.81 -1.74 16.21
N GLU A 65 -3.32 -1.39 17.40
CA GLU A 65 -2.63 -0.14 17.65
C GLU A 65 -1.45 0.04 16.67
N LEU A 66 -0.58 -0.97 16.57
CA LEU A 66 0.65 -0.86 15.77
C LEU A 66 0.39 -0.91 14.27
N VAL A 67 -0.58 -1.71 13.82
CA VAL A 67 -0.92 -1.76 12.40
C VAL A 67 -1.58 -0.46 11.94
N GLN A 68 -2.43 0.15 12.77
CA GLN A 68 -3.07 1.44 12.48
C GLN A 68 -2.07 2.59 12.50
N LEU A 69 -1.12 2.56 13.45
CA LEU A 69 0.01 3.49 13.47
C LEU A 69 0.83 3.38 12.19
N GLY A 70 1.15 2.16 11.76
CA GLY A 70 1.86 1.89 10.50
C GLY A 70 1.09 2.39 9.28
N TYR A 71 -0.21 2.11 9.23
CA TYR A 71 -1.09 2.54 8.14
C TYR A 71 -1.18 4.06 8.04
N SER A 72 -1.23 4.76 9.17
CA SER A 72 -1.30 6.22 9.22
C SER A 72 0.04 6.88 8.88
N ASN A 73 1.16 6.16 9.03
CA ASN A 73 2.52 6.65 8.83
C ASN A 73 3.27 5.90 7.72
N GLN A 74 2.64 5.73 6.54
CA GLN A 74 3.20 4.92 5.44
C GLN A 74 4.60 5.35 4.95
N ARG A 75 4.99 6.62 5.18
CA ARG A 75 6.32 7.14 4.83
C ARG A 75 7.43 6.71 5.80
N ALA A 76 7.07 6.33 7.03
CA ALA A 76 7.98 5.75 8.00
C ALA A 76 8.19 4.25 7.70
N HIS A 77 8.84 3.95 6.57
CA HIS A 77 9.03 2.60 6.05
C HIS A 77 9.70 1.61 7.03
N GLN A 78 10.39 2.13 8.05
CA GLN A 78 11.06 1.35 9.08
C GLN A 78 10.22 1.14 10.35
N LEU A 79 9.03 1.74 10.45
CA LEU A 79 8.19 1.68 11.65
C LEU A 79 7.74 0.25 11.98
N LEU A 80 7.41 -0.54 10.96
CA LEU A 80 7.03 -1.94 11.10
C LEU A 80 8.14 -2.84 10.55
N PRO A 81 9.20 -3.15 11.32
CA PRO A 81 10.27 -4.04 10.89
C PRO A 81 9.79 -5.49 10.82
N HIS A 82 10.56 -6.34 10.14
CA HIS A 82 10.20 -7.74 9.89
C HIS A 82 9.74 -8.53 11.14
N PRO A 83 10.45 -8.52 12.28
CA PRO A 83 10.00 -9.28 13.47
C PRO A 83 8.61 -8.85 13.96
N LEU A 84 8.32 -7.54 13.89
CA LEU A 84 7.01 -7.03 14.26
C LEU A 84 5.94 -7.40 13.23
N ARG A 85 6.26 -7.34 11.93
CA ARG A 85 5.32 -7.74 10.87
C ARG A 85 4.91 -9.20 10.98
N GLU A 86 5.84 -10.11 11.28
CA GLU A 86 5.51 -11.53 11.46
C GLU A 86 4.61 -11.73 12.68
N TYR A 87 4.88 -11.04 13.79
CA TYR A 87 3.97 -11.05 14.94
C TYR A 87 2.55 -10.54 14.59
N LEU A 88 2.44 -9.42 13.87
CA LEU A 88 1.14 -8.90 13.43
C LEU A 88 0.40 -9.91 12.54
N LYS A 89 1.10 -10.54 11.58
CA LYS A 89 0.52 -11.57 10.71
C LYS A 89 0.01 -12.76 11.52
N GLU A 90 0.77 -13.24 12.48
CA GLU A 90 0.36 -14.34 13.37
C GLU A 90 -0.94 -13.99 14.11
N VAL A 91 -0.99 -12.83 14.76
CA VAL A 91 -2.17 -12.40 15.54
C VAL A 91 -3.41 -12.25 14.64
N PHE A 92 -3.28 -11.59 13.49
CA PHE A 92 -4.41 -11.39 12.59
C PHE A 92 -4.86 -12.66 11.88
N GLN A 93 -3.92 -13.57 11.54
CA GLN A 93 -4.26 -14.87 10.97
C GLN A 93 -5.09 -15.69 11.96
N GLN A 94 -4.60 -15.86 13.20
CA GLN A 94 -5.32 -16.58 14.25
C GLN A 94 -6.69 -15.93 14.52
N TRP A 95 -6.75 -14.59 14.60
CA TRP A 95 -8.02 -13.90 14.80
C TRP A 95 -9.00 -14.10 13.64
N SER A 96 -8.53 -14.12 12.38
CA SER A 96 -9.40 -14.38 11.23
C SER A 96 -10.01 -15.79 11.23
N GLU A 97 -9.34 -16.76 11.86
CA GLU A 97 -9.84 -18.13 12.00
C GLU A 97 -10.85 -18.26 13.14
N GLU A 98 -10.62 -17.56 14.26
CA GLU A 98 -11.50 -17.58 15.43
C GLU A 98 -12.78 -16.74 15.27
N ALA A 99 -12.74 -15.70 14.42
CA ALA A 99 -13.86 -14.78 14.19
C ALA A 99 -14.05 -14.52 12.68
N PRO A 100 -14.49 -15.53 11.90
CA PRO A 100 -14.60 -15.43 10.43
C PRO A 100 -15.61 -14.39 9.94
N GLU A 101 -16.55 -13.98 10.79
CA GLU A 101 -17.52 -12.92 10.53
C GLU A 101 -16.97 -11.50 10.71
N SER A 102 -15.74 -11.37 11.22
CA SER A 102 -15.10 -10.07 11.43
C SER A 102 -14.19 -9.71 10.25
N ALA A 103 -14.49 -8.60 9.58
CA ALA A 103 -13.64 -8.06 8.51
C ALA A 103 -12.29 -7.51 9.04
N THR A 104 -12.25 -7.11 10.32
CA THR A 104 -11.10 -6.43 10.94
C THR A 104 -9.78 -7.21 10.85
N PRO A 105 -9.70 -8.49 11.27
CA PRO A 105 -8.46 -9.25 11.14
C PRO A 105 -8.02 -9.42 9.68
N LEU A 106 -8.94 -9.65 8.75
CA LEU A 106 -8.63 -9.80 7.32
C LEU A 106 -8.09 -8.49 6.71
N LYS A 107 -8.71 -7.35 7.02
CA LYS A 107 -8.24 -6.02 6.63
C LYS A 107 -6.77 -5.83 7.01
N TRP A 108 -6.46 -6.02 8.29
CA TRP A 108 -5.12 -5.72 8.79
C TRP A 108 -4.09 -6.80 8.45
N LEU A 109 -4.52 -8.05 8.27
CA LEU A 109 -3.68 -9.10 7.70
C LEU A 109 -3.26 -8.76 6.27
N GLY A 110 -4.19 -8.26 5.44
CA GLY A 110 -3.89 -7.80 4.09
C GLY A 110 -2.81 -6.72 4.07
N TYR A 111 -2.93 -5.72 4.93
CA TYR A 111 -1.91 -4.68 5.07
C TYR A 111 -0.55 -5.23 5.58
N ALA A 112 -0.56 -6.05 6.63
CA ALA A 112 0.68 -6.57 7.24
C ALA A 112 1.44 -7.53 6.29
N SER A 113 0.71 -8.36 5.55
CA SER A 113 1.25 -9.33 4.59
C SER A 113 1.50 -8.76 3.19
N ARG A 114 0.99 -7.56 2.89
CA ARG A 114 0.96 -6.96 1.54
C ARG A 114 0.26 -7.85 0.51
N ASP A 115 -0.83 -8.50 0.92
CA ASP A 115 -1.61 -9.40 0.08
C ASP A 115 -3.05 -8.89 -0.06
N VAL A 116 -3.35 -8.38 -1.25
CA VAL A 116 -4.66 -7.80 -1.59
C VAL A 116 -5.80 -8.80 -1.48
N ARG A 117 -5.53 -10.11 -1.56
CA ARG A 117 -6.57 -11.15 -1.46
C ARG A 117 -7.30 -11.10 -0.13
N PHE A 118 -6.63 -10.68 0.95
CA PHE A 118 -7.29 -10.51 2.25
C PHE A 118 -8.19 -9.28 2.29
N HIS A 119 -7.85 -8.18 1.60
CA HIS A 119 -8.74 -7.03 1.46
C HIS A 119 -10.00 -7.39 0.66
N HIS A 120 -9.89 -8.19 -0.41
CA HIS A 120 -11.06 -8.73 -1.10
C HIS A 120 -11.95 -9.59 -0.19
N LYS A 121 -11.36 -10.46 0.64
CA LYS A 121 -12.12 -11.24 1.63
C LYS A 121 -12.79 -10.35 2.67
N ALA A 122 -12.10 -9.32 3.16
CA ALA A 122 -12.66 -8.35 4.10
C ALA A 122 -13.85 -7.59 3.48
N LEU A 123 -13.77 -7.18 2.20
CA LEU A 123 -14.88 -6.52 1.49
C LEU A 123 -16.08 -7.44 1.23
N ALA A 124 -15.90 -8.76 1.26
CA ALA A 124 -17.02 -9.69 1.22
C ALA A 124 -17.84 -9.68 2.53
N ILE A 125 -17.25 -9.23 3.64
CA ILE A 125 -17.86 -9.15 4.98
C ILE A 125 -18.33 -7.72 5.27
N ASP A 126 -17.46 -6.74 5.04
CA ASP A 126 -17.74 -5.31 5.19
C ASP A 126 -17.46 -4.59 3.85
N PRO A 127 -18.47 -4.52 2.97
CA PRO A 127 -18.29 -4.03 1.62
C PRO A 127 -17.84 -2.57 1.53
N ASP A 128 -18.15 -1.75 2.53
CA ASP A 128 -17.90 -0.30 2.51
C ASP A 128 -16.65 0.11 3.31
N ASP A 129 -15.82 -0.85 3.75
CA ASP A 129 -14.60 -0.55 4.49
C ASP A 129 -13.63 0.29 3.64
N PRO A 130 -13.35 1.55 4.04
CA PRO A 130 -12.60 2.47 3.20
C PRO A 130 -11.13 2.07 3.03
N VAL A 131 -10.52 1.41 4.03
CA VAL A 131 -9.14 0.95 3.95
C VAL A 131 -9.04 -0.15 2.90
N CYS A 132 -9.92 -1.15 2.96
CA CYS A 132 -9.91 -2.26 2.01
C CYS A 132 -10.19 -1.79 0.59
N ILE A 133 -11.14 -0.87 0.39
CA ILE A 133 -11.42 -0.27 -0.92
C ILE A 133 -10.17 0.42 -1.48
N ILE A 134 -9.51 1.25 -0.67
CA ILE A 134 -8.29 1.98 -1.07
C ILE A 134 -7.17 1.01 -1.47
N GLU A 135 -6.95 -0.05 -0.69
CA GLU A 135 -5.88 -1.03 -0.95
C GLU A 135 -6.16 -1.86 -2.21
N VAL A 136 -7.41 -2.28 -2.43
CA VAL A 136 -7.82 -2.98 -3.67
C VAL A 136 -7.66 -2.07 -4.89
N ALA A 137 -8.17 -0.83 -4.82
CA ALA A 137 -8.02 0.16 -5.89
C ALA A 137 -6.55 0.41 -6.24
N THR A 138 -5.70 0.60 -5.21
CA THR A 138 -4.26 0.80 -5.39
C THR A 138 -3.61 -0.42 -6.05
N SER A 139 -3.97 -1.64 -5.63
CA SER A 139 -3.43 -2.86 -6.25
C SER A 139 -3.84 -2.99 -7.72
N CYS A 140 -5.08 -2.64 -8.08
CA CYS A 140 -5.55 -2.62 -9.46
C CYS A 140 -4.80 -1.59 -10.31
N LEU A 141 -4.57 -0.39 -9.79
CA LEU A 141 -3.79 0.64 -10.48
C LEU A 141 -2.33 0.21 -10.70
N ASN A 142 -1.72 -0.42 -9.70
CA ASN A 142 -0.37 -1.00 -9.84
C ASN A 142 -0.31 -2.10 -10.92
N TYR A 143 -1.39 -2.89 -11.06
CA TYR A 143 -1.49 -3.89 -12.12
C TYR A 143 -1.58 -3.23 -13.51
N VAL A 144 -2.37 -2.17 -13.67
CA VAL A 144 -2.43 -1.42 -14.94
C VAL A 144 -1.10 -0.74 -15.25
N TYR A 145 -0.45 -0.13 -14.26
CA TYR A 145 0.92 0.39 -14.39
C TYR A 145 1.89 -0.68 -14.89
N TYR A 146 1.86 -1.88 -14.29
CA TYR A 146 2.70 -3.00 -14.72
C TYR A 146 2.41 -3.43 -16.15
N GLN A 147 1.18 -3.29 -16.65
CA GLN A 147 0.91 -3.59 -18.06
C GLN A 147 1.44 -2.52 -19.03
N ALA A 148 1.60 -1.29 -18.56
CA ALA A 148 1.97 -0.13 -19.38
C ALA A 148 3.44 0.34 -19.20
N HIS A 149 4.20 -0.22 -18.25
CA HIS A 149 5.52 0.34 -17.88
C HIS A 149 6.61 0.26 -18.97
N HIS A 150 6.44 -0.59 -19.99
CA HIS A 150 7.34 -0.68 -21.15
C HIS A 150 6.92 0.21 -22.32
N LEU A 151 5.95 1.11 -22.14
CA LEU A 151 5.49 2.00 -23.22
C LEU A 151 6.57 2.97 -23.72
N SER A 152 7.60 3.26 -22.92
CA SER A 152 8.81 3.96 -23.38
C SER A 152 9.53 3.25 -24.53
N GLU A 153 9.29 1.95 -24.67
CA GLU A 153 9.85 1.07 -25.69
C GLU A 153 8.81 0.72 -26.76
N SER A 154 7.69 1.46 -26.79
CA SER A 154 6.54 1.18 -27.66
C SER A 154 5.98 -0.22 -27.48
N PHE A 155 5.97 -0.70 -26.24
CA PHE A 155 5.50 -2.04 -25.91
C PHE A 155 4.56 -2.02 -24.71
N PHE A 156 3.31 -2.41 -24.94
CA PHE A 156 2.34 -2.67 -23.88
C PHE A 156 2.38 -4.16 -23.58
N ILE A 157 2.87 -4.56 -22.40
CA ILE A 157 3.09 -5.97 -22.07
C ILE A 157 1.77 -6.72 -21.79
N GLY A 158 0.75 -5.99 -21.34
CA GLY A 158 -0.56 -6.54 -21.00
C GLY A 158 -1.59 -6.46 -22.14
N ASP A 159 -2.85 -6.52 -21.73
CA ASP A 159 -4.00 -6.38 -22.62
C ASP A 159 -4.71 -5.03 -22.32
N PRO A 160 -4.81 -4.12 -23.31
CA PRO A 160 -5.56 -2.87 -23.17
C PRO A 160 -7.01 -3.06 -22.71
N ASP A 161 -7.71 -4.11 -23.18
CA ASP A 161 -9.10 -4.38 -22.80
C ASP A 161 -9.22 -4.80 -21.32
N GLU A 162 -8.29 -5.63 -20.84
CA GLU A 162 -8.23 -5.98 -19.41
C GLU A 162 -7.85 -4.77 -18.55
N SER A 163 -7.00 -3.87 -19.06
CA SER A 163 -6.67 -2.61 -18.40
C SER A 163 -7.90 -1.71 -18.27
N ARG A 164 -8.70 -1.57 -19.34
CA ARG A 164 -9.98 -0.84 -19.34
C ARG A 164 -10.96 -1.40 -18.31
N LYS A 165 -11.18 -2.72 -18.31
CA LYS A 165 -12.05 -3.39 -17.34
C LYS A 165 -11.57 -3.19 -15.91
N THR A 166 -10.26 -3.23 -15.69
CA THR A 166 -9.65 -2.99 -14.37
C THR A 166 -9.90 -1.56 -13.91
N LEU A 167 -9.68 -0.56 -14.76
CA LEU A 167 -9.92 0.85 -14.44
C LEU A 167 -11.39 1.12 -14.14
N ALA A 168 -12.33 0.56 -14.91
CA ALA A 168 -13.76 0.68 -14.65
C ALA A 168 -14.15 0.12 -13.27
N LYS A 169 -13.59 -1.05 -12.89
CA LYS A 169 -13.78 -1.60 -11.54
C LYS A 169 -13.23 -0.68 -10.46
N VAL A 170 -12.08 -0.04 -10.68
CA VAL A 170 -11.53 0.93 -9.72
C VAL A 170 -12.50 2.10 -9.54
N ASP A 171 -13.09 2.62 -10.61
CA ASP A 171 -14.10 3.69 -10.51
C ASP A 171 -15.32 3.26 -9.69
N GLU A 172 -15.83 2.03 -9.88
CA GLU A 172 -16.92 1.46 -9.08
C GLU A 172 -16.57 1.39 -7.58
N TRP A 173 -15.35 0.97 -7.26
CA TRP A 173 -14.84 0.94 -5.89
C TRP A 173 -14.75 2.35 -5.29
N LEU A 174 -14.16 3.30 -6.02
CA LEU A 174 -13.96 4.68 -5.55
C LEU A 174 -15.29 5.43 -5.38
N ALA A 175 -16.33 5.10 -6.15
CA ALA A 175 -17.66 5.68 -6.02
C ALA A 175 -18.25 5.53 -4.61
N ARG A 176 -17.87 4.46 -3.90
CA ARG A 176 -18.37 4.12 -2.56
C ARG A 176 -17.68 4.88 -1.43
N LEU A 177 -16.49 5.45 -1.69
CA LEU A 177 -15.74 6.20 -0.70
C LEU A 177 -16.31 7.61 -0.49
N PRO A 178 -16.29 8.17 0.73
CA PRO A 178 -16.51 9.59 0.92
C PRO A 178 -15.40 10.44 0.27
N PRO A 179 -15.65 11.72 -0.04
CA PRO A 179 -14.61 12.64 -0.50
C PRO A 179 -13.43 12.67 0.46
N SER A 180 -12.22 12.50 -0.07
CA SER A 180 -10.97 12.61 0.68
C SER A 180 -9.81 12.87 -0.27
N PRO A 181 -8.70 13.47 0.19
CA PRO A 181 -7.51 13.67 -0.63
C PRO A 181 -6.96 12.36 -1.24
N LYS A 182 -7.11 11.23 -0.53
CA LYS A 182 -6.68 9.91 -1.03
C LYS A 182 -7.58 9.42 -2.16
N LYS A 183 -8.91 9.62 -2.07
CA LYS A 183 -9.85 9.32 -3.15
C LYS A 183 -9.54 10.17 -4.39
N GLU A 184 -9.36 11.47 -4.23
CA GLU A 184 -9.04 12.40 -5.32
C GLU A 184 -7.73 12.02 -6.04
N ALA A 185 -6.71 11.62 -5.28
CA ALA A 185 -5.46 11.14 -5.85
C ALA A 185 -5.65 9.87 -6.69
N LEU A 186 -6.39 8.87 -6.18
CA LEU A 186 -6.68 7.64 -6.92
C LEU A 186 -7.53 7.91 -8.17
N GLN A 187 -8.52 8.81 -8.09
CA GLN A 187 -9.32 9.21 -9.26
C GLN A 187 -8.46 9.89 -10.33
N SER A 188 -7.47 10.70 -9.92
CA SER A 188 -6.51 11.31 -10.83
C SER A 188 -5.62 10.26 -11.51
N GLU A 189 -5.21 9.22 -10.78
CA GLU A 189 -4.47 8.09 -11.35
C GLU A 189 -5.32 7.28 -12.34
N VAL A 190 -6.59 7.02 -12.04
CA VAL A 190 -7.53 6.37 -12.97
C VAL A 190 -7.68 7.18 -14.25
N ALA A 191 -7.87 8.50 -14.14
CA ALA A 191 -7.98 9.38 -15.29
C ALA A 191 -6.71 9.35 -16.15
N TYR A 192 -5.53 9.38 -15.51
CA TYR A 192 -4.24 9.26 -16.19
C TYR A 192 -4.12 7.94 -16.96
N PHE A 193 -4.39 6.80 -16.32
CA PHE A 193 -4.26 5.50 -16.98
C PHE A 193 -5.30 5.30 -18.08
N ASN A 194 -6.52 5.84 -17.93
CA ASN A 194 -7.51 5.84 -19.00
C ASN A 194 -7.03 6.64 -20.23
N HIS A 195 -6.36 7.77 -20.00
CA HIS A 195 -5.74 8.56 -21.06
C HIS A 195 -4.59 7.80 -21.73
N LEU A 196 -3.70 7.19 -20.93
CA LEU A 196 -2.56 6.41 -21.41
C LEU A 196 -2.97 5.24 -22.29
N VAL A 197 -3.92 4.42 -21.80
CA VAL A 197 -4.45 3.26 -22.55
C VAL A 197 -5.13 3.73 -23.84
N GLY A 198 -5.88 4.84 -23.80
CA GLY A 198 -6.50 5.41 -25.01
C GLY A 198 -5.49 5.89 -26.03
N CYS A 199 -4.39 6.51 -25.61
CA CYS A 199 -3.30 6.89 -26.51
C CYS A 199 -2.66 5.66 -27.16
N TRP A 200 -2.46 4.58 -26.38
CA TRP A 200 -1.91 3.35 -26.91
C TRP A 200 -2.82 2.66 -27.94
N GLU A 201 -4.13 2.61 -27.68
CA GLU A 201 -5.13 2.10 -28.62
C GLU A 201 -5.15 2.95 -29.91
N GLU A 202 -5.10 4.28 -29.78
CA GLU A 202 -5.05 5.20 -30.93
C GLU A 202 -3.78 4.98 -31.77
N TYR A 203 -2.63 4.79 -31.12
CA TYR A 203 -1.35 4.51 -31.77
C TYR A 203 -1.35 3.16 -32.50
N THR A 204 -1.81 2.09 -31.85
CA THR A 204 -1.84 0.75 -32.45
C THR A 204 -2.91 0.57 -33.52
N GLY A 205 -3.96 1.41 -33.51
CA GLY A 205 -4.95 1.49 -34.59
C GLY A 205 -4.46 2.19 -35.87
N GLN A 206 -3.26 2.77 -35.85
CA GLN A 206 -2.63 3.45 -37.00
C GLN A 206 -1.45 2.63 -37.53
N ASP A 207 -1.13 2.80 -38.82
CA ASP A 207 0.14 2.32 -39.41
C ASP A 207 1.27 3.32 -39.11
N ALA A 208 1.49 3.60 -37.81
CA ALA A 208 2.51 4.53 -37.34
C ALA A 208 3.91 3.92 -37.53
N LYS A 209 4.86 4.74 -38.02
CA LYS A 209 6.25 4.30 -38.25
C LYS A 209 7.20 4.80 -37.16
N GLU A 210 6.78 5.84 -36.46
CA GLU A 210 7.42 6.39 -35.28
C GLU A 210 7.18 5.50 -34.05
N THR A 211 8.01 5.67 -33.02
CA THR A 211 7.82 5.00 -31.72
C THR A 211 6.64 5.63 -30.97
N PHE A 212 6.02 4.92 -30.04
CA PHE A 212 4.93 5.45 -29.22
C PHE A 212 5.29 6.75 -28.47
N PRO A 213 6.49 6.89 -27.85
CA PRO A 213 6.89 8.17 -27.26
C PRO A 213 6.99 9.31 -28.27
N GLN A 214 7.51 9.05 -29.47
CA GLN A 214 7.59 10.05 -30.52
C GLN A 214 6.19 10.44 -31.01
N TRP A 215 5.33 9.45 -31.25
CA TRP A 215 3.93 9.66 -31.63
C TRP A 215 3.17 10.52 -30.61
N CYS A 216 3.40 10.29 -29.32
CA CYS A 216 2.84 11.09 -28.22
C CYS A 216 3.39 12.52 -28.24
N ALA A 217 4.70 12.70 -28.41
CA ALA A 217 5.34 14.01 -28.45
C ALA A 217 4.85 14.86 -29.63
N ASP A 218 4.75 14.27 -30.82
CA ASP A 218 4.28 14.94 -32.04
C ASP A 218 2.82 15.40 -31.95
N ARG A 219 2.05 14.82 -31.04
CA ARG A 219 0.63 15.10 -30.79
C ARG A 219 0.38 15.78 -29.45
N GLU A 220 1.43 16.26 -28.79
CA GLU A 220 1.36 16.97 -27.51
C GLU A 220 0.60 16.20 -26.41
N LYS A 221 0.69 14.86 -26.40
CA LYS A 221 0.06 14.01 -25.38
C LYS A 221 0.86 14.10 -24.08
N ASP A 222 0.21 14.38 -22.95
CA ASP A 222 0.84 14.44 -21.62
C ASP A 222 0.99 13.03 -21.02
N ILE A 223 1.99 12.30 -21.50
CA ILE A 223 2.34 10.96 -21.02
C ILE A 223 3.70 10.98 -20.31
N ARG A 224 3.74 10.40 -19.11
CA ARG A 224 4.96 10.29 -18.31
C ARG A 224 5.60 8.92 -18.56
N PHE A 225 6.69 8.91 -19.31
CA PHE A 225 7.47 7.70 -19.54
C PHE A 225 8.48 7.45 -18.41
N SER A 226 8.56 6.22 -17.93
CA SER A 226 9.63 5.78 -17.04
C SER A 226 10.94 5.65 -17.81
N SER A 227 12.02 6.26 -17.30
CA SER A 227 13.36 6.07 -17.86
C SER A 227 13.86 4.65 -17.55
N VAL A 228 14.01 3.81 -18.56
CA VAL A 228 14.64 2.48 -18.41
C VAL A 228 16.15 2.63 -18.65
N TYR A 229 16.96 2.46 -17.61
CA TYR A 229 18.41 2.41 -17.74
C TYR A 229 18.83 0.95 -17.89
N TYR A 230 19.26 0.56 -19.09
CA TYR A 230 19.91 -0.73 -19.31
C TYR A 230 21.37 -0.63 -18.86
N TYR A 231 21.76 -1.42 -17.86
CA TYR A 231 23.17 -1.63 -17.56
C TYR A 231 23.75 -2.53 -18.65
N GLU A 232 24.70 -2.02 -19.43
CA GLU A 232 25.52 -2.84 -20.33
C GLU A 232 26.26 -3.91 -19.49
N LYS A 233 26.24 -5.15 -19.97
CA LYS A 233 26.95 -6.28 -19.36
C LYS A 233 28.42 -6.32 -19.76
#